data_AF-A0A520BCN5-F1
#
_entry.id   AF-A0A520BCN5-F1
#
_cell.length_a   1.000
_cell.length_b   1.000
_cell.length_c   1.000
_cell.angle_alpha   90.00
_cell.angle_beta   90.00
_cell.angle_gamma   90.00
#
_symmetry.space_group_name_H-M   'P 1'
#
loop_
_entity.id
_entity.type
_entity.pdbx_description
1 polymer ?
#
loop_
_entity_poly.entity_id
_entity_poly.type
_entity_poly.pdbx_seq_one_letter_code
_entity_poly.pdbx_strand_id
1 'polypeptide(L)'
;VFITPSLHGVHHASDEKYLDKNYGDVFVFWDKIFGTFQTEEELPKYGLTHPIKSYSFLWQHFHYYLEILEAYKQASGFKAKWNTLFGSPSLMDQEIRPKLESKYFQRKNAAKIRFKGYVNFQMILVVALLTFTTLFFGQMKSLDAFAALIFTILTLINIGALLEQRKWIYYLECFRLIFVFAYAFYTFDIFGFLIFPVAALIVLERTIALRSLYNKYVLKYPDTN
;
A
#
# COMPACT_ATOMS: atom_id res chain seq x y z
N VAL A 1 -18.17 27.73 13.43
CA VAL A 1 -18.74 26.53 14.09
C VAL A 1 -18.34 25.28 13.33
N PHE A 2 -18.51 25.24 12.01
CA PHE A 2 -18.01 24.16 11.16
C PHE A 2 -16.51 24.23 10.89
N ILE A 3 -15.91 23.07 10.61
CA ILE A 3 -14.55 22.94 10.09
C ILE A 3 -14.52 23.40 8.63
N THR A 4 -13.56 24.25 8.30
CA THR A 4 -13.32 24.74 6.93
C THR A 4 -12.20 23.93 6.27
N PRO A 5 -12.07 23.94 4.93
CA PRO A 5 -10.96 23.28 4.25
C PRO A 5 -9.58 23.73 4.75
N SER A 6 -9.41 25.00 5.14
CA SER A 6 -8.18 25.52 5.74
C SER A 6 -7.90 24.91 7.13
N LEU A 7 -8.91 24.83 8.00
CA LEU A 7 -8.76 24.20 9.32
C LEU A 7 -8.45 22.70 9.22
N HIS A 8 -9.10 22.00 8.29
CA HIS A 8 -8.79 20.61 7.97
C HIS A 8 -7.41 20.47 7.30
N GLY A 9 -6.97 21.46 6.53
CA GLY A 9 -5.64 21.51 5.93
C GLY A 9 -4.54 21.53 7.00
N VAL A 10 -4.69 22.34 8.05
CA VAL A 10 -3.79 22.36 9.20
C VAL A 10 -3.67 20.99 9.87
N HIS A 11 -4.77 20.23 9.97
CA HIS A 11 -4.75 18.87 10.51
C HIS A 11 -3.87 17.89 9.71
N HIS A 12 -3.83 18.04 8.37
CA HIS A 12 -2.99 17.21 7.49
C HIS A 12 -1.56 17.74 7.32
N ALA A 13 -1.21 18.82 8.01
CA ALA A 13 0.10 19.44 7.88
C ALA A 13 1.18 18.66 8.63
N SER A 14 2.40 18.76 8.12
CA SER A 14 3.61 18.17 8.70
C SER A 14 4.57 19.19 9.30
N ASP A 15 4.23 20.48 9.20
CA ASP A 15 4.99 21.56 9.83
C ASP A 15 4.85 21.50 11.35
N GLU A 16 5.95 21.69 12.08
CA GLU A 16 6.01 21.54 13.54
C GLU A 16 4.94 22.35 14.29
N LYS A 17 4.64 23.58 13.84
CA LYS A 17 3.60 24.44 14.44
C LYS A 17 2.17 23.93 14.27
N TYR A 18 1.92 23.05 13.31
CA TYR A 18 0.61 22.52 12.97
C TYR A 18 0.41 21.07 13.43
N LEU A 19 1.45 20.44 13.98
CA LEU A 19 1.33 19.10 14.54
C LEU A 19 0.36 19.08 15.71
N ASP A 20 -0.42 18.00 15.79
CA ASP A 20 -1.34 17.75 16.89
C ASP A 20 -2.42 18.84 17.07
N LYS A 21 -2.88 19.43 15.96
CA LYS A 21 -3.92 20.47 15.91
C LYS A 21 -5.17 20.07 15.12
N ASN A 22 -6.29 20.75 15.40
CA ASN A 22 -7.55 20.69 14.65
C ASN A 22 -8.09 19.27 14.42
N TYR A 23 -8.36 18.53 15.49
CA TYR A 23 -8.88 17.16 15.45
C TYR A 23 -10.38 17.07 15.15
N GLY A 24 -11.12 18.18 15.28
CA GLY A 24 -12.55 18.21 15.00
C GLY A 24 -12.83 17.85 13.53
N ASP A 25 -13.72 16.89 13.32
CA ASP A 25 -14.12 16.46 11.96
C ASP A 25 -15.21 17.37 11.38
N VAL A 26 -16.28 17.62 12.16
CA VAL A 26 -17.42 18.45 11.73
C VAL A 26 -17.41 19.83 12.37
N PHE A 27 -17.04 19.93 13.66
CA PHE A 27 -17.18 21.16 14.44
C PHE A 27 -15.88 21.60 15.12
N VAL A 28 -15.52 22.87 14.92
CA VAL A 28 -14.29 23.50 15.46
C VAL A 28 -14.32 23.79 16.96
N PHE A 29 -15.52 23.80 17.57
CA PHE A 29 -15.62 24.17 18.98
C PHE A 29 -14.95 23.13 19.89
N TRP A 30 -14.86 21.86 19.46
CA TRP A 30 -14.09 20.85 20.18
C TRP A 30 -12.63 21.26 20.33
N ASP A 31 -11.99 21.70 19.24
CA ASP A 31 -10.61 22.14 19.28
C ASP A 31 -10.39 23.40 20.12
N LYS A 32 -11.38 24.28 20.21
CA LYS A 32 -11.33 25.46 21.07
C LYS A 32 -11.48 25.09 22.54
N ILE A 33 -12.37 24.16 22.88
CA ILE A 33 -12.60 23.69 24.25
C ILE A 33 -11.38 22.91 24.76
N PHE A 34 -10.77 22.08 23.91
CA PHE A 34 -9.64 21.22 24.28
C PHE A 34 -8.26 21.84 23.97
N GLY A 35 -8.21 23.07 23.43
CA GLY A 35 -6.96 23.81 23.23
C GLY A 35 -6.09 23.32 22.06
N THR A 36 -6.68 22.60 21.11
CA THR A 36 -6.01 22.07 19.91
C THR A 36 -6.27 22.92 18.67
N PHE A 37 -7.00 24.02 18.80
CA PHE A 37 -7.31 24.93 17.71
C PHE A 37 -6.07 25.69 17.22
N GLN A 38 -5.85 25.68 15.91
CA GLN A 38 -4.79 26.44 15.24
C GLN A 38 -5.30 26.96 13.89
N THR A 39 -5.09 28.24 13.62
CA THR A 39 -5.39 28.82 12.30
C THR A 39 -4.24 28.58 11.32
N GLU A 40 -4.57 28.50 10.04
CA GLU A 40 -3.56 28.54 8.98
C GLU A 40 -2.97 29.95 8.91
N GLU A 41 -1.69 30.07 9.26
CA GLU A 41 -0.93 31.33 9.21
C GLU A 41 -0.02 31.40 7.98
N GLU A 42 0.44 30.24 7.54
CA GLU A 42 1.29 30.02 6.37
C GLU A 42 0.82 28.74 5.64
N LEU A 43 1.06 28.70 4.33
CA LEU A 43 0.77 27.57 3.46
C LEU A 43 1.37 26.26 4.02
N PRO A 44 0.52 25.29 4.43
CA PRO A 44 1.00 24.04 5.05
C PRO A 44 1.74 23.13 4.07
N LYS A 45 2.73 22.41 4.58
CA LYS A 45 3.35 21.25 3.92
C LYS A 45 2.60 19.99 4.33
N TYR A 46 1.96 19.34 3.37
CA TYR A 46 1.19 18.12 3.61
C TYR A 46 2.05 16.86 3.63
N GLY A 47 1.60 15.87 4.40
CA GLY A 47 2.17 14.52 4.41
C GLY A 47 2.68 14.11 5.78
N LEU A 48 3.63 13.17 5.79
CA LEU A 48 4.26 12.68 7.02
C LEU A 48 5.52 13.50 7.32
N THR A 49 5.76 13.78 8.60
CA THR A 49 7.02 14.38 9.10
C THR A 49 8.25 13.59 8.66
N HIS A 50 8.11 12.26 8.59
CA HIS A 50 9.10 11.34 8.05
C HIS A 50 8.52 10.60 6.83
N PRO A 51 8.83 11.04 5.59
CA PRO A 51 8.26 10.45 4.38
C PRO A 51 8.60 8.97 4.21
N ILE A 52 7.60 8.15 3.86
CA ILE A 52 7.78 6.74 3.52
C ILE A 52 8.43 6.64 2.14
N LYS A 53 9.56 5.93 2.03
CA LYS A 53 10.35 5.86 0.78
C LYS A 53 10.05 4.62 -0.07
N SER A 54 8.85 4.07 0.04
CA SER A 54 8.41 2.84 -0.64
C SER A 54 7.02 3.01 -1.26
N TYR A 55 6.83 2.41 -2.43
CA TYR A 55 5.52 2.27 -3.09
C TYR A 55 4.86 0.91 -2.78
N SER A 56 5.49 0.06 -1.96
CA SER A 56 4.92 -1.21 -1.53
C SER A 56 3.67 -0.97 -0.71
N PHE A 57 2.53 -1.49 -1.19
CA PHE A 57 1.25 -1.43 -0.49
C PHE A 57 1.36 -1.98 0.94
N LEU A 58 2.02 -3.13 1.11
CA LEU A 58 2.18 -3.76 2.42
C LEU A 58 3.02 -2.90 3.36
N TRP A 59 4.09 -2.26 2.86
CA TRP A 59 4.90 -1.39 3.71
C TRP A 59 4.11 -0.14 4.13
N GLN A 60 3.47 0.52 3.19
CA GLN A 60 2.66 1.71 3.47
C GLN A 60 1.60 1.43 4.54
N HIS A 61 0.99 0.24 4.52
CA HIS A 61 -0.01 -0.14 5.51
C HIS A 61 0.58 -0.65 6.85
N PHE A 62 1.66 -1.44 6.83
CA PHE A 62 2.14 -2.18 8.01
C PHE A 62 3.42 -1.65 8.67
N HIS A 63 4.16 -0.71 8.06
CA HIS A 63 5.46 -0.23 8.56
C HIS A 63 5.41 0.21 10.03
N TYR A 64 4.37 0.95 10.42
CA TYR A 64 4.27 1.50 11.77
C TYR A 64 4.09 0.43 12.85
N TYR A 65 3.38 -0.68 12.55
CA TYR A 65 3.29 -1.82 13.47
C TYR A 65 4.66 -2.49 13.69
N LEU A 66 5.51 -2.52 12.65
CA LEU A 66 6.87 -3.02 12.77
C LEU A 66 7.76 -2.06 13.57
N GLU A 67 7.55 -0.74 13.43
CA GLU A 67 8.21 0.27 14.26
C GLU A 67 7.86 0.09 15.75
N ILE A 68 6.57 -0.06 16.07
CA ILE A 68 6.11 -0.32 17.44
C ILE A 68 6.71 -1.62 17.98
N LEU A 69 6.71 -2.71 17.18
CA LEU A 69 7.27 -3.99 17.60
C LEU A 69 8.77 -3.87 17.91
N GLU A 70 9.52 -3.16 17.06
CA GLU A 70 10.96 -2.97 17.24
C GLU A 70 11.25 -2.05 18.43
N ALA A 71 10.50 -0.96 18.59
CA ALA A 71 10.59 -0.08 19.75
C ALA A 71 10.27 -0.84 21.04
N TYR A 72 9.28 -1.73 21.03
CA TYR A 72 8.88 -2.51 22.20
C TYR A 72 9.97 -3.51 22.61
N LYS A 73 10.72 -4.05 21.64
CA LYS A 73 11.88 -4.92 21.90
C LYS A 73 13.06 -4.14 22.48
N GLN A 74 13.26 -2.89 22.05
CA GLN A 74 14.34 -2.02 22.53
C GLN A 74 14.01 -1.38 23.89
N ALA A 75 12.73 -1.24 24.23
CA ALA A 75 12.27 -0.63 25.48
C ALA A 75 12.58 -1.50 26.71
N SER A 76 13.27 -0.89 27.69
CA SER A 76 13.55 -1.49 28.99
C SER A 76 12.57 -1.02 30.07
N GLY A 77 11.99 -1.99 30.80
CA GLY A 77 11.03 -1.71 31.88
C GLY A 77 9.58 -1.52 31.41
N PHE A 78 8.66 -1.61 32.38
CA PHE A 78 7.22 -1.59 32.12
C PHE A 78 6.73 -0.25 31.54
N LYS A 79 7.17 0.88 32.12
CA LYS A 79 6.76 2.22 31.68
C LYS A 79 7.19 2.52 30.24
N ALA A 80 8.41 2.16 29.85
CA ALA A 80 8.89 2.37 28.49
C ALA A 80 8.06 1.54 27.49
N LYS A 81 7.81 0.26 27.80
CA LYS A 81 6.96 -0.61 26.99
C LYS A 81 5.52 -0.11 26.86
N TRP A 82 4.94 0.40 27.95
CA TRP A 82 3.62 1.02 27.94
C TRP A 82 3.58 2.25 27.03
N ASN A 83 4.58 3.13 27.17
CA ASN A 83 4.70 4.33 26.34
C ASN A 83 4.93 4.00 24.86
N THR A 84 5.59 2.89 24.54
CA THR A 84 5.73 2.45 23.13
C THR A 84 4.39 2.04 22.51
N LEU A 85 3.49 1.43 23.28
CA LEU A 85 2.20 0.95 22.77
C LEU A 85 1.11 2.03 22.75
N PHE A 86 1.12 2.92 23.75
CA PHE A 86 0.02 3.86 24.00
C PHE A 86 0.46 5.33 24.07
N GLY A 87 1.76 5.61 24.01
CA GLY A 87 2.30 6.96 24.07
C GLY A 87 2.38 7.64 22.70
N SER A 88 2.83 8.90 22.70
CA SER A 88 3.00 9.66 21.47
C SER A 88 4.09 9.05 20.57
N PRO A 89 3.92 9.07 19.23
CA PRO A 89 4.94 8.66 18.28
C PRO A 89 6.31 9.33 18.49
N SER A 90 6.34 10.55 19.03
CA SER A 90 7.56 11.31 19.31
C SER A 90 8.42 10.72 20.42
N LEU A 91 7.84 9.84 21.27
CA LEU A 91 8.57 9.15 22.33
C LEU A 91 9.38 7.95 21.81
N MET A 92 9.13 7.49 20.58
CA MET A 92 9.86 6.38 19.97
C MET A 92 11.16 6.85 19.31
N ASP A 93 12.16 5.96 19.25
CA ASP A 93 13.39 6.19 18.48
C ASP A 93 13.06 6.35 16.99
N GLN A 94 13.22 7.57 16.47
CA GLN A 94 12.93 7.89 15.07
C GLN A 94 13.89 7.18 14.09
N GLU A 95 15.03 6.65 14.57
CA GLU A 95 15.96 5.86 13.76
C GLU A 95 15.47 4.42 13.48
N ILE A 96 14.40 3.97 14.13
CA ILE A 96 13.83 2.64 13.90
C ILE A 96 13.34 2.50 12.45
N ARG A 97 12.60 3.49 11.93
CA ARG A 97 12.08 3.44 10.55
C ARG A 97 13.21 3.35 9.51
N PRO A 98 14.23 4.23 9.48
CA PRO A 98 15.36 4.08 8.57
C PRO A 98 16.08 2.74 8.66
N LYS A 99 16.28 2.20 9.88
CA LYS A 99 16.88 0.87 10.09
C LYS A 99 16.01 -0.23 9.47
N LEU A 100 14.71 -0.25 9.74
CA LEU A 100 13.79 -1.22 9.14
C LEU A 100 13.72 -1.07 7.62
N GLU A 101 13.70 0.17 7.11
CA GLU A 101 13.68 0.41 5.68
C GLU A 101 14.94 -0.10 4.99
N SER A 102 16.12 0.12 5.58
CA SER A 102 17.38 -0.41 5.04
C SER A 102 17.47 -1.94 5.09
N LYS A 103 16.82 -2.56 6.07
CA LYS A 103 16.78 -4.02 6.25
C LYS A 103 15.83 -4.69 5.24
N TYR A 104 14.63 -4.13 5.05
CA TYR A 104 13.58 -4.74 4.23
C TYR A 104 13.51 -4.21 2.79
N PHE A 105 14.10 -3.04 2.50
CA PHE A 105 14.11 -2.46 1.17
C PHE A 105 15.51 -2.26 0.62
N GLN A 106 15.73 -2.85 -0.56
CA GLN A 106 16.86 -2.51 -1.41
C GLN A 106 16.62 -1.14 -2.08
N ARG A 107 17.70 -0.36 -2.17
CA ARG A 107 17.78 1.03 -2.65
C ARG A 107 16.93 1.28 -3.89
N LYS A 108 16.22 2.41 -3.85
CA LYS A 108 15.45 3.00 -4.95
C LYS A 108 16.37 3.33 -6.12
N ASN A 109 16.36 2.53 -7.17
CA ASN A 109 16.68 3.06 -8.49
C ASN A 109 15.41 3.71 -9.02
N ALA A 110 15.39 5.04 -9.06
CA ALA A 110 14.31 5.82 -9.66
C ALA A 110 14.32 5.63 -11.18
N ALA A 111 14.03 4.40 -11.64
CA ALA A 111 13.88 4.08 -13.03
C ALA A 111 12.57 4.71 -13.54
N LYS A 112 12.64 5.38 -14.69
CA LYS A 112 11.43 5.80 -15.41
C LYS A 112 10.60 4.55 -15.71
N ILE A 113 9.42 4.46 -15.11
CA ILE A 113 8.47 3.35 -15.34
C ILE A 113 8.04 3.40 -16.82
N ARG A 114 8.34 2.33 -17.57
CA ARG A 114 7.95 2.21 -18.99
C ARG A 114 6.44 1.97 -19.16
N PHE A 115 5.82 1.30 -18.20
CA PHE A 115 4.44 0.78 -18.29
C PHE A 115 3.43 1.60 -17.47
N LYS A 116 3.52 2.94 -17.52
CA LYS A 116 2.59 3.80 -16.78
C LYS A 116 1.13 3.54 -17.14
N GLY A 117 0.83 3.29 -18.42
CA GLY A 117 -0.52 2.97 -18.87
C GLY A 117 -1.07 1.69 -18.22
N TYR A 118 -0.24 0.65 -18.11
CA TYR A 118 -0.63 -0.60 -17.45
C TYR A 118 -0.86 -0.40 -15.94
N VAL A 119 0.04 0.32 -15.26
CA VAL A 119 -0.13 0.67 -13.84
C VAL A 119 -1.43 1.44 -13.62
N ASN A 120 -1.69 2.46 -14.44
CA ASN A 120 -2.92 3.25 -14.36
C ASN A 120 -4.17 2.41 -14.63
N PHE A 121 -4.13 1.52 -15.62
CA PHE A 121 -5.22 0.60 -15.89
C PHE A 121 -5.52 -0.29 -14.67
N GLN A 122 -4.49 -0.86 -14.03
CA GLN A 122 -4.67 -1.66 -12.82
C GLN A 122 -5.25 -0.84 -11.66
N MET A 123 -4.81 0.42 -11.49
CA MET A 123 -5.38 1.33 -10.49
C MET A 123 -6.86 1.59 -10.75
N ILE A 124 -7.24 1.92 -11.99
CA ILE A 124 -8.64 2.16 -12.38
C ILE A 124 -9.47 0.90 -12.16
N LEU A 125 -8.97 -0.27 -12.54
CA LEU A 125 -9.63 -1.55 -12.34
C LEU A 125 -9.89 -1.83 -10.85
N VAL A 126 -8.90 -1.60 -9.98
CA VAL A 126 -9.07 -1.79 -8.53
C VAL A 126 -10.10 -0.82 -7.95
N VAL A 127 -10.05 0.46 -8.34
CA VAL A 127 -11.03 1.46 -7.88
C VAL A 127 -12.44 1.08 -8.33
N ALA A 128 -12.61 0.69 -9.59
CA ALA A 128 -13.89 0.22 -10.12
C ALA A 128 -14.38 -1.04 -9.39
N LEU A 129 -13.51 -2.03 -9.16
CA LEU A 129 -13.86 -3.27 -8.45
C LEU A 129 -14.26 -3.00 -7.00
N LEU A 130 -13.51 -2.15 -6.29
CA LEU A 130 -13.85 -1.75 -4.92
C LEU A 130 -15.19 -1.01 -4.86
N THR A 131 -15.44 -0.13 -5.83
CA THR A 131 -16.70 0.62 -5.94
C THR A 131 -17.86 -0.32 -6.18
N PHE A 132 -17.74 -1.23 -7.15
CA PHE A 132 -18.74 -2.25 -7.45
C PHE A 132 -19.01 -3.16 -6.24
N THR A 133 -17.95 -3.69 -5.64
CA THR A 133 -18.06 -4.57 -4.45
C THR A 133 -18.77 -3.85 -3.32
N THR A 134 -18.47 -2.56 -3.09
CA THR A 134 -19.12 -1.76 -2.04
C THR A 134 -20.59 -1.52 -2.33
N LEU A 135 -20.94 -1.15 -3.58
CA LEU A 135 -22.33 -0.88 -3.97
C LEU A 135 -23.22 -2.12 -3.92
N PHE A 136 -22.67 -3.29 -4.25
CA PHE A 136 -23.43 -4.54 -4.35
C PHE A 136 -23.13 -5.53 -3.22
N PHE A 137 -22.38 -5.14 -2.18
CA PHE A 137 -21.90 -6.04 -1.13
C PHE A 137 -23.01 -6.90 -0.52
N GLY A 138 -24.17 -6.30 -0.23
CA GLY A 138 -25.31 -7.00 0.36
C GLY A 138 -25.97 -8.07 -0.53
N GLN A 139 -25.66 -8.07 -1.83
CA GLN A 139 -26.17 -9.05 -2.80
C GLN A 139 -25.12 -10.10 -3.18
N MET A 140 -23.87 -9.90 -2.79
CA MET A 140 -22.76 -10.79 -3.17
C MET A 140 -22.73 -12.05 -2.30
N LYS A 141 -22.39 -13.18 -2.90
CA LYS A 141 -22.02 -14.37 -2.12
C LYS A 141 -20.70 -14.10 -1.41
N SER A 142 -20.52 -14.72 -0.24
CA SER A 142 -19.29 -14.55 0.54
C SER A 142 -18.04 -14.93 -0.27
N LEU A 143 -18.11 -15.99 -1.08
CA LEU A 143 -16.99 -16.41 -1.93
C LEU A 143 -16.61 -15.34 -2.95
N ASP A 144 -17.58 -14.72 -3.61
CA ASP A 144 -17.34 -13.66 -4.61
C ASP A 144 -16.70 -12.44 -3.95
N ALA A 145 -17.18 -12.07 -2.75
CA ALA A 145 -16.61 -10.99 -1.96
C ALA A 145 -15.15 -11.29 -1.51
N PHE A 146 -14.88 -12.51 -1.04
CA PHE A 146 -13.52 -12.95 -0.70
C PHE A 146 -12.62 -12.98 -1.92
N ALA A 147 -13.12 -13.43 -3.08
CA ALA A 147 -12.35 -13.44 -4.32
C ALA A 147 -12.00 -12.02 -4.79
N ALA A 148 -12.96 -11.09 -4.73
CA ALA A 148 -12.74 -9.68 -5.02
C ALA A 148 -11.72 -9.04 -4.07
N LEU A 149 -11.80 -9.34 -2.78
CA LEU A 149 -10.84 -8.89 -1.76
C LEU A 149 -9.42 -9.39 -2.07
N ILE A 150 -9.25 -10.70 -2.28
CA ILE A 150 -7.95 -11.31 -2.58
C ILE A 150 -7.39 -10.70 -3.87
N PHE A 151 -8.18 -10.62 -4.94
CA PHE A 151 -7.73 -10.03 -6.20
C PHE A 151 -7.31 -8.57 -6.03
N THR A 152 -8.06 -7.80 -5.25
CA THR A 152 -7.74 -6.40 -4.95
C THR A 152 -6.40 -6.28 -4.22
N ILE A 153 -6.19 -7.05 -3.15
CA ILE A 153 -4.93 -7.05 -2.40
C ILE A 153 -3.76 -7.45 -3.31
N LEU A 154 -3.88 -8.54 -4.07
CA LEU A 154 -2.83 -8.97 -5.00
C LEU A 154 -2.52 -7.90 -6.05
N THR A 155 -3.54 -7.18 -6.52
CA THR A 155 -3.38 -6.10 -7.50
C THR A 155 -2.67 -4.90 -6.90
N LEU A 156 -3.02 -4.47 -5.69
CA LEU A 156 -2.34 -3.37 -4.99
C LEU A 156 -0.87 -3.70 -4.70
N ILE A 157 -0.58 -4.95 -4.29
CA ILE A 157 0.79 -5.44 -4.12
C ILE A 157 1.54 -5.40 -5.46
N ASN A 158 0.90 -5.84 -6.55
CA ASN A 158 1.48 -5.84 -7.89
C ASN A 158 1.81 -4.41 -8.37
N ILE A 159 0.91 -3.46 -8.17
CA ILE A 159 1.13 -2.06 -8.54
C ILE A 159 2.35 -1.50 -7.79
N GLY A 160 2.43 -1.68 -6.47
CA GLY A 160 3.59 -1.26 -5.69
C GLY A 160 4.89 -1.92 -6.16
N ALA A 161 4.85 -3.22 -6.43
CA ALA A 161 5.99 -3.97 -6.96
C ALA A 161 6.45 -3.48 -8.35
N LEU A 162 5.51 -3.09 -9.23
CA LEU A 162 5.79 -2.52 -10.55
C LEU A 162 6.50 -1.17 -10.40
N LEU A 163 5.96 -0.29 -9.55
CA LEU A 163 6.54 1.02 -9.27
C LEU A 163 7.95 0.92 -8.67
N GLU A 164 8.22 -0.13 -7.90
CA GLU A 164 9.52 -0.42 -7.30
C GLU A 164 10.43 -1.33 -8.13
N GLN A 165 9.97 -1.78 -9.31
CA GLN A 165 10.74 -2.65 -10.21
C GLN A 165 11.23 -3.95 -9.53
N ARG A 166 10.36 -4.59 -8.73
CA ARG A 166 10.69 -5.82 -8.00
C ARG A 166 10.80 -7.02 -8.95
N LYS A 167 11.90 -7.79 -8.85
CA LYS A 167 12.16 -8.95 -9.73
C LYS A 167 11.14 -10.08 -9.62
N TRP A 168 10.53 -10.25 -8.44
CA TRP A 168 9.56 -11.31 -8.18
C TRP A 168 8.18 -11.05 -8.78
N ILE A 169 7.95 -9.85 -9.34
CA ILE A 169 6.64 -9.43 -9.81
C ILE A 169 6.05 -10.30 -10.90
N TYR A 170 6.90 -10.87 -11.76
CA TYR A 170 6.50 -11.82 -12.79
C TYR A 170 5.69 -12.98 -12.22
N TYR A 171 6.13 -13.53 -11.08
CA TYR A 171 5.43 -14.63 -10.42
C TYR A 171 4.09 -14.19 -9.83
N LEU A 172 4.02 -12.96 -9.30
CA LEU A 172 2.76 -12.42 -8.79
C LEU A 172 1.74 -12.20 -9.91
N GLU A 173 2.16 -11.79 -11.11
CA GLU A 173 1.26 -11.70 -12.26
C GLU A 173 0.78 -13.05 -12.73
N CYS A 174 1.67 -14.04 -12.82
CA CYS A 174 1.29 -15.41 -13.14
C CYS A 174 0.26 -15.94 -12.14
N PHE A 175 0.50 -15.72 -10.85
CA PHE A 175 -0.43 -16.12 -9.79
C PHE A 175 -1.77 -15.42 -9.90
N ARG A 176 -1.79 -14.10 -10.14
CA ARG A 176 -3.03 -13.34 -10.35
C ARG A 176 -3.81 -13.83 -11.56
N LEU A 177 -3.14 -14.16 -12.66
CA LEU A 177 -3.77 -14.69 -13.86
C LEU A 177 -4.41 -16.06 -13.59
N ILE A 178 -3.67 -16.96 -12.94
CA ILE A 178 -4.19 -18.27 -12.51
C ILE A 178 -5.39 -18.08 -11.58
N PHE A 179 -5.32 -17.14 -10.63
CA PHE A 179 -6.41 -16.84 -9.72
C PHE A 179 -7.68 -16.38 -10.45
N VAL A 180 -7.55 -15.49 -11.44
CA VAL A 180 -8.69 -15.02 -12.26
C VAL A 180 -9.31 -16.19 -13.04
N PHE A 181 -8.50 -17.02 -13.70
CA PHE A 181 -9.01 -18.19 -14.41
C PHE A 181 -9.64 -19.21 -13.47
N ALA A 182 -9.05 -19.44 -12.30
CA ALA A 182 -9.61 -20.35 -11.30
C ALA A 182 -10.98 -19.86 -10.81
N TYR A 183 -11.12 -18.56 -10.53
CA TYR A 183 -12.39 -17.96 -10.15
C TYR A 183 -13.43 -18.02 -11.30
N ALA A 184 -13.00 -17.78 -12.54
CA ALA A 184 -13.86 -17.91 -13.71
C ALA A 184 -14.36 -19.35 -13.88
N PHE A 185 -13.47 -20.35 -13.83
CA PHE A 185 -13.84 -21.75 -13.97
C PHE A 185 -14.74 -22.23 -12.82
N TYR A 186 -14.52 -21.73 -11.60
CA TYR A 186 -15.44 -21.95 -10.49
C TYR A 186 -16.83 -21.36 -10.77
N THR A 187 -16.89 -20.13 -11.28
CA THR A 187 -18.17 -19.43 -11.56
C THR A 187 -18.98 -20.14 -12.65
N PHE A 188 -18.31 -20.74 -13.64
CA PHE A 188 -18.94 -21.44 -14.76
C PHE A 188 -19.05 -22.97 -14.58
N ASP A 189 -18.70 -23.51 -13.41
CA ASP A 189 -18.76 -24.95 -13.11
C ASP A 189 -17.94 -25.84 -14.07
N ILE A 190 -16.77 -25.34 -14.50
CA ILE A 190 -15.88 -26.01 -15.46
C ILE A 190 -14.51 -26.32 -14.84
N PHE A 191 -14.52 -26.96 -13.66
CA PHE A 191 -13.33 -27.24 -12.87
C PHE A 191 -12.26 -28.09 -13.56
N GLY A 192 -12.64 -28.94 -14.52
CA GLY A 192 -11.70 -29.77 -15.29
C GLY A 192 -10.64 -28.95 -16.05
N PHE A 193 -10.87 -27.66 -16.25
CA PHE A 193 -9.98 -26.78 -17.00
C PHE A 193 -8.93 -26.06 -16.13
N LEU A 194 -8.93 -26.25 -14.80
CA LEU A 194 -8.00 -25.57 -13.88
C LEU A 194 -6.51 -25.78 -14.21
N ILE A 195 -6.16 -26.89 -14.85
CA ILE A 195 -4.77 -27.19 -15.23
C ILE A 195 -4.28 -26.35 -16.42
N PHE A 196 -5.18 -25.86 -17.28
CA PHE A 196 -4.79 -25.21 -18.55
C PHE A 196 -4.03 -23.89 -18.37
N PRO A 197 -4.43 -22.95 -17.49
CA PRO A 197 -3.66 -21.72 -17.28
C PRO A 197 -2.22 -22.00 -16.84
N VAL A 198 -2.04 -22.98 -15.95
CA VAL A 198 -0.70 -23.39 -15.46
C VAL A 198 0.10 -24.04 -16.58
N ALA A 199 -0.50 -24.99 -17.30
CA ALA A 199 0.16 -25.66 -18.44
C ALA A 199 0.55 -24.65 -19.53
N ALA A 200 -0.32 -23.69 -19.85
CA ALA A 200 -0.07 -22.64 -20.82
C ALA A 200 1.12 -21.76 -20.40
N LEU A 201 1.19 -21.34 -19.13
CA LEU A 201 2.33 -20.58 -18.63
C LEU A 201 3.65 -21.36 -18.70
N ILE A 202 3.63 -22.67 -18.39
CA ILE A 202 4.81 -23.54 -18.52
C ILE A 202 5.25 -23.66 -19.99
N VAL A 203 4.30 -23.84 -20.91
CA VAL A 203 4.59 -23.91 -22.36
C VAL A 203 5.16 -22.59 -22.87
N LEU A 204 4.59 -21.45 -22.48
CA LEU A 204 5.11 -20.13 -22.85
C LEU A 204 6.51 -19.88 -22.28
N GLU A 205 6.75 -20.28 -21.03
CA GLU A 205 8.08 -20.16 -20.42
C GLU A 205 9.12 -21.00 -21.19
N ARG A 206 8.76 -22.22 -21.62
CA ARG A 206 9.65 -23.10 -22.37
C ARG A 206 9.88 -22.68 -23.82
N THR A 207 8.87 -22.12 -24.48
CA THR A 207 8.94 -21.81 -25.92
C THR A 207 9.57 -20.45 -26.21
N ILE A 208 9.25 -19.43 -25.41
CA ILE A 208 9.68 -18.05 -25.69
C ILE A 208 10.47 -17.41 -24.53
N ALA A 209 10.80 -18.17 -23.49
CA ALA A 209 11.42 -17.63 -22.26
C ALA A 209 10.62 -16.43 -21.74
N LEU A 210 9.31 -16.64 -21.53
CA LEU A 210 8.34 -15.60 -21.19
C LEU A 210 8.83 -14.70 -20.04
N ARG A 211 9.43 -15.27 -19.00
CA ARG A 211 10.02 -14.52 -17.88
C ARG A 211 11.13 -13.57 -18.33
N SER A 212 12.01 -14.01 -19.22
CA SER A 212 13.09 -13.21 -19.76
C SER A 212 12.55 -12.04 -20.60
N LEU A 213 11.57 -12.31 -21.47
CA LEU A 213 10.88 -11.27 -22.23
C LEU A 213 10.18 -10.28 -21.30
N TYR A 214 9.40 -10.78 -20.36
CA TYR A 214 8.72 -9.96 -19.36
C TYR A 214 9.70 -9.04 -18.63
N ASN A 215 10.78 -9.62 -18.11
CA ASN A 215 11.85 -8.88 -17.43
C ASN A 215 12.49 -7.81 -18.33
N LYS A 216 12.76 -8.12 -19.60
CA LYS A 216 13.37 -7.19 -20.56
C LYS A 216 12.46 -6.00 -20.88
N TYR A 217 11.16 -6.26 -21.05
CA TYR A 217 10.21 -5.23 -21.42
C TYR A 217 9.76 -4.44 -20.19
N VAL A 218 9.23 -5.11 -19.17
CA VAL A 218 8.56 -4.51 -18.01
C VAL A 218 9.53 -3.92 -16.99
N LEU A 219 10.66 -4.60 -16.75
CA LEU A 219 11.64 -4.17 -15.76
C LEU A 219 12.81 -3.46 -16.45
N LYS A 220 13.22 -2.31 -15.90
CA LYS A 220 14.45 -1.64 -16.33
C LYS A 220 15.62 -2.23 -15.55
N TYR A 221 16.15 -3.36 -16.02
CA TYR A 221 17.49 -3.73 -15.59
C TYR A 221 18.47 -2.78 -16.27
N PRO A 222 19.42 -2.15 -15.53
CA PRO A 222 20.62 -1.69 -16.21
C PRO A 222 21.21 -2.93 -16.88
N ASP A 223 21.58 -2.81 -18.16
CA ASP A 223 22.38 -3.82 -18.82
C ASP A 223 23.61 -4.02 -17.93
N THR A 224 23.64 -5.12 -17.18
CA THR A 224 24.84 -5.55 -16.47
C THR A 224 25.74 -6.15 -17.53
N ASN A 225 26.48 -5.27 -18.20
CA ASN A 225 27.82 -5.60 -18.69
C ASN A 225 28.79 -5.47 -17.53
#